data_AF-A0A452XHA0-F1
#
_entry.id   AF-A0A452XHA0-F1
#
_cell.length_a   1.000
_cell.length_b   1.000
_cell.length_c   1.000
_cell.angle_alpha   90.00
_cell.angle_beta   90.00
_cell.angle_gamma   90.00
#
_symmetry.space_group_name_H-M   'P 1'
#
loop_
_entity.id
_entity.type
_entity.pdbx_description
1 polymer ?
#
loop_
_entity_poly.entity_id
_entity_poly.type
_entity_poly.pdbx_seq_one_letter_code
_entity_poly.pdbx_strand_id
1 'polypeptide(L)' 'PSAACCSNLRAQQGCFCQFAKNPIYGRYIQSPYTRQTVSTCGIALPHC' A
#
# COMPACT_ATOMS: atom_id res chain seq x y z
N PRO A 1 -8.40 3.57 -8.74
CA PRO A 1 -7.12 3.01 -9.23
C PRO A 1 -7.39 2.16 -10.48
N SER A 2 -6.45 2.09 -11.43
CA SER A 2 -6.60 1.21 -12.61
C SER A 2 -6.42 -0.26 -12.22
N ALA A 3 -6.97 -1.19 -13.01
CA ALA A 3 -6.81 -2.63 -12.78
C ALA A 3 -5.33 -3.05 -12.75
N ALA A 4 -4.51 -2.48 -13.63
CA ALA A 4 -3.06 -2.71 -13.65
C ALA A 4 -2.36 -2.21 -12.38
N CYS A 5 -2.78 -1.04 -11.86
CA CYS A 5 -2.28 -0.53 -10.58
C CYS A 5 -2.60 -1.48 -9.43
N CYS A 6 -3.84 -1.99 -9.34
CA CYS A 6 -4.22 -2.94 -8.30
C CYS A 6 -3.45 -4.28 -8.41
N SER A 7 -3.21 -4.80 -9.62
CA SER A 7 -2.37 -6.01 -9.79
C SER A 7 -0.94 -5.78 -9.32
N ASN A 8 -0.34 -4.63 -9.64
CA ASN A 8 1.01 -4.29 -9.17
C ASN A 8 1.07 -4.12 -7.65
N LEU A 9 0.08 -3.44 -7.06
CA LEU A 9 0.00 -3.30 -5.60
C LEU A 9 -0.13 -4.66 -4.91
N ARG A 10 -0.91 -5.58 -5.48
CA ARG A 10 -1.07 -6.94 -4.92
C ARG A 10 0.23 -7.75 -5.02
N ALA A 11 0.97 -7.62 -6.12
CA ALA A 11 2.29 -8.24 -6.26
C ALA A 11 3.31 -7.69 -5.25
N GLN A 12 3.17 -6.42 -4.83
CA GLN A 12 4.06 -5.75 -3.89
C GLN A 12 3.59 -5.84 -2.43
N GLN A 13 2.52 -6.58 -2.13
CA GLN A 13 1.90 -6.60 -0.80
C GLN A 13 2.88 -7.04 0.31
N GLY A 14 3.82 -7.95 0.01
CA GLY A 14 4.86 -8.37 0.94
C GLY A 14 5.90 -7.28 1.28
N CYS A 15 6.08 -6.30 0.39
CA CYS A 15 7.04 -5.20 0.58
C CYS A 15 6.44 -4.01 1.33
N PHE A 16 5.12 -3.96 1.53
CA PHE A 16 4.45 -2.83 2.20
C PHE A 16 4.96 -2.58 3.61
N CYS A 17 5.35 -3.60 4.36
CA CYS A 17 5.97 -3.43 5.66
C CYS A 17 7.32 -2.69 5.58
N GLN A 18 8.12 -2.99 4.57
CA GLN A 18 9.41 -2.32 4.39
C GLN A 18 9.21 -0.85 4.00
N PHE A 19 8.24 -0.58 3.14
CA PHE A 19 7.88 0.79 2.78
C PHE A 19 7.26 1.56 3.95
N ALA A 20 6.46 0.90 4.80
CA ALA A 20 5.90 1.51 6.01
C ALA A 20 6.98 1.85 7.05
N LYS A 21 8.01 0.99 7.17
CA LYS A 21 9.17 1.21 8.05
C LYS A 21 10.18 2.22 7.49
N ASN A 22 10.16 2.47 6.19
CA ASN A 22 11.02 3.47 5.59
C ASN A 22 10.50 4.87 5.96
N PRO A 23 11.29 5.75 6.61
CA PRO A 23 10.82 7.06 7.06
C PRO A 23 10.38 7.98 5.91
N ILE A 24 10.90 7.78 4.70
CA ILE A 24 10.51 8.54 3.51
C ILE A 24 9.16 8.08 2.99
N TYR A 25 8.97 6.77 2.84
CA TYR A 25 7.75 6.18 2.25
C TYR A 25 6.63 5.96 3.26
N GLY A 26 6.97 5.80 4.54
CA GLY A 26 6.04 5.51 5.63
C GLY A 26 4.99 6.60 5.78
N ARG A 27 5.37 7.88 5.65
CA ARG A 27 4.40 8.99 5.66
C ARG A 27 3.36 8.88 4.54
N TYR A 28 3.77 8.39 3.37
CA TYR A 28 2.90 8.25 2.22
C TYR A 28 2.02 7.01 2.36
N ILE A 29 2.54 5.89 2.86
CA ILE A 29 1.75 4.68 3.10
C ILE A 29 0.73 4.86 4.22
N GLN A 30 1.10 5.60 5.27
CA GLN A 30 0.20 5.91 6.38
C GLN A 30 -0.82 7.00 6.02
N SER A 31 -0.68 7.67 4.86
CA SER A 31 -1.65 8.66 4.39
C SER A 31 -3.02 8.00 4.18
N PRO A 32 -4.12 8.66 4.59
CA PRO A 32 -5.48 8.15 4.42
C PRO A 32 -5.81 7.84 2.95
N TYR A 33 -5.27 8.63 2.01
CA TYR A 33 -5.46 8.41 0.56
C TYR A 33 -4.86 7.09 0.10
N THR A 34 -3.66 6.75 0.59
CA THR A 34 -3.02 5.48 0.26
C THR A 34 -3.81 4.33 0.84
N ARG A 35 -4.17 4.40 2.14
CA ARG A 35 -5.07 3.42 2.80
C ARG A 35 -6.36 3.19 2.01
N GLN A 36 -7.00 4.25 1.53
CA GLN A 36 -8.19 4.15 0.71
C GLN A 36 -7.90 3.48 -0.65
N THR A 37 -6.78 3.82 -1.30
CA THR A 37 -6.40 3.25 -2.60
C THR A 37 -6.18 1.75 -2.52
N VAL A 38 -5.41 1.26 -1.54
CA VAL A 38 -5.19 -0.19 -1.35
C VAL A 38 -6.47 -0.91 -0.93
N SER A 39 -7.30 -0.28 -0.08
CA SER A 39 -8.62 -0.83 0.28
C SER A 39 -9.54 -0.97 -0.94
N THR A 40 -9.55 0.02 -1.84
CA THR A 40 -10.33 -0.02 -3.09
C THR A 40 -9.86 -1.16 -4.02
N CYS A 41 -8.58 -1.52 -3.95
CA CYS A 41 -8.02 -2.68 -4.67
C CYS A 41 -8.23 -4.04 -3.93
N GLY A 42 -8.90 -4.03 -2.77
CA GLY A 42 -9.11 -5.22 -1.93
C GLY A 42 -7.84 -5.71 -1.22
N ILE A 43 -6.87 -4.83 -1.01
CA ILE A 43 -5.58 -5.18 -0.42
C ILE A 43 -5.54 -4.67 1.02
N ALA A 44 -5.41 -5.60 1.97
CA ALA A 44 -5.19 -5.25 3.37
C ALA A 44 -3.73 -4.77 3.56
N LEU A 45 -3.57 -3.57 4.13
CA LEU A 45 -2.27 -3.13 4.61
C LEU A 45 -1.88 -3.94 5.85
N PRO A 46 -0.74 -4.65 5.82
CA PRO A 46 -0.29 -5.40 6.98
C PRO A 46 0.01 -4.44 8.15
N HIS A 47 -0.31 -4.87 9.37
CA HIS A 47 0.15 -4.19 10.59
C HIS A 47 1.60 -4.59 10.82
N CYS A 48 2.48 -3.68 10.44
CA CYS A 48 3.91 -3.68 10.69
C CYS A 48 4.29 -2.26 11.13
#